data_AF-A0A0N9K715-F1
#
_entry.id   AF-A0A0N9K715-F1
#
_cell.length_a   1.000
_cell.length_b   1.000
_cell.length_c   1.000
_cell.angle_alpha   90.00
_cell.angle_beta   90.00
_cell.angle_gamma   90.00
#
_symmetry.space_group_name_H-M   'P 1'
#
loop_
_entity.id
_entity.type
_entity.pdbx_description
1 polymer ?
#
loop_
_entity_poly.entity_id
_entity_poly.type
_entity_poly.pdbx_seq_one_letter_code
_entity_poly.pdbx_strand_id
1 'polypeptide(L)'
;MSHLYLQFNILRVLGFWEPSDWSSSMSLKLLGYRFFTCFMMFCMCSFNLTQILDLAFNVKNVDEFIGNSFMLLTIFIVCCKMANALQNRRNILRLLRILQQRPCELLDQEELEIQKRFDRG
;
A
#
# COMPACT_ATOMS: atom_id res chain seq x y z
N MET A 1 9.18 7.35 -13.53
CA MET A 1 9.61 6.91 -12.17
C MET A 1 9.01 7.73 -11.02
N SER A 2 8.73 9.02 -11.23
CA SER A 2 8.08 9.92 -10.27
C SER A 2 6.73 9.40 -9.76
N HIS A 3 5.93 8.81 -10.65
CA HIS A 3 4.59 8.33 -10.32
C HIS A 3 4.59 7.14 -9.32
N LEU A 4 5.52 6.19 -9.48
CA LEU A 4 5.68 5.10 -8.51
C LEU A 4 6.24 5.60 -7.18
N TYR A 5 7.12 6.60 -7.20
CA TYR A 5 7.66 7.21 -5.98
C TYR A 5 6.53 7.81 -5.12
N LEU A 6 5.60 8.55 -5.73
CA LEU A 6 4.45 9.10 -5.02
C LEU A 6 3.59 8.00 -4.36
N GLN A 7 3.29 6.92 -5.11
CA GLN A 7 2.51 5.80 -4.59
C GLN A 7 3.19 5.11 -3.40
N PHE A 8 4.49 4.81 -3.50
CA PHE A 8 5.25 4.23 -2.40
C PHE A 8 5.37 5.19 -1.22
N ASN A 9 5.44 6.50 -1.46
CA ASN A 9 5.50 7.50 -0.39
C ASN A 9 4.17 7.60 0.36
N ILE A 10 3.04 7.58 -0.34
CA ILE A 10 1.70 7.51 0.28
C ILE A 10 1.57 6.24 1.13
N LEU A 11 1.95 5.09 0.58
CA LEU A 11 1.93 3.82 1.33
C LEU A 11 2.86 3.85 2.55
N ARG A 12 3.98 4.57 2.48
CA ARG A 12 4.89 4.77 3.61
C ARG A 12 4.30 5.65 4.70
N VAL A 13 3.65 6.76 4.34
CA VAL A 13 2.99 7.65 5.31
C VAL A 13 1.84 6.94 6.01
N LEU A 14 1.08 6.13 5.25
CA LEU A 14 -0.02 5.33 5.80
C LEU A 14 0.45 4.13 6.64
N GLY A 15 1.76 3.87 6.73
CA GLY A 15 2.31 2.79 7.55
C GLY A 15 2.31 1.42 6.87
N PHE A 16 2.05 1.34 5.57
CA PHE A 16 1.90 0.08 4.84
C PHE A 16 3.13 -0.33 4.02
N TRP A 17 4.10 0.57 3.81
CA TRP A 17 5.30 0.28 3.04
C TRP A 17 6.60 0.69 3.75
N GLU A 18 7.43 -0.29 4.09
CA GLU A 18 8.71 -0.05 4.76
C GLU A 18 9.80 0.28 3.71
N PRO A 19 10.54 1.39 3.86
CA PRO A 19 11.63 1.77 2.96
C PRO A 19 12.75 0.72 2.98
N SER A 20 13.30 0.39 1.82
CA SER A 20 14.37 -0.62 1.67
C SER A 20 15.75 -0.14 2.12
N ASP A 21 15.93 1.17 2.35
CA ASP A 21 17.24 1.81 2.40
C ASP A 21 17.81 1.96 3.82
N TRP A 22 17.14 1.40 4.83
CA TRP A 22 17.54 1.54 6.24
C TRP A 22 18.47 0.40 6.67
N SER A 23 19.78 0.63 6.54
CA SER A 23 20.86 -0.26 6.98
C SER A 23 21.16 -0.07 8.48
N SER A 24 20.97 -1.15 9.26
CA SER A 24 21.42 -1.51 10.62
C SER A 24 21.55 -0.47 11.76
N SER A 25 21.98 0.77 11.53
CA SER A 25 22.13 1.82 12.57
C SER A 25 20.79 2.40 13.07
N MET A 26 19.69 2.05 12.39
CA MET A 26 18.35 2.63 12.58
C MET A 26 17.29 1.60 13.04
N SER A 27 17.74 0.50 13.66
CA SER A 27 16.89 -0.62 14.10
C SER A 27 15.72 -0.20 14.99
N LEU A 28 15.89 0.83 15.82
CA LEU A 28 14.85 1.34 16.70
C LEU A 28 13.74 2.08 15.94
N LYS A 29 14.08 2.81 14.87
CA LYS A 29 13.07 3.45 14.00
C LYS A 29 12.34 2.42 13.15
N LEU A 30 13.04 1.37 12.71
CA LEU A 30 12.43 0.23 12.03
C LEU A 30 11.43 -0.49 12.95
N LEU A 31 11.80 -0.70 14.22
CA LEU A 31 10.90 -1.31 15.21
C LEU A 31 9.67 -0.43 15.48
N GLY A 32 9.87 0.89 15.65
CA GLY A 32 8.77 1.85 15.81
C GLY A 32 7.84 1.87 14.60
N TYR A 33 8.39 1.79 13.38
CA TYR A 33 7.59 1.71 12.16
C TYR A 33 6.81 0.40 12.07
N ARG A 34 7.41 -0.74 12.43
CA ARG A 34 6.68 -2.03 12.50
C ARG A 34 5.55 -1.99 13.52
N PHE A 35 5.77 -1.37 14.68
CA PHE A 35 4.71 -1.16 15.67
C PHE A 35 3.59 -0.28 15.11
N PHE A 36 3.94 0.81 14.42
CA PHE A 36 2.98 1.66 13.73
C PHE A 36 2.18 0.90 12.66
N THR A 37 2.82 0.08 11.82
CA THR A 37 2.14 -0.80 10.87
C THR A 37 1.18 -1.77 11.56
N CYS A 38 1.61 -2.43 12.65
CA CYS A 38 0.75 -3.32 13.42
C CYS A 38 -0.44 -2.58 14.04
N PHE A 39 -0.22 -1.38 14.55
CA PHE A 39 -1.27 -0.52 15.10
C PHE A 39 -2.30 -0.13 14.02
N MET A 40 -1.85 0.29 12.84
CA MET A 40 -2.75 0.60 11.71
C MET A 40 -3.57 -0.62 11.27
N MET A 41 -2.94 -1.80 11.20
CA MET A 41 -3.65 -3.05 10.92
C MET A 41 -4.68 -3.39 12.01
N PHE A 42 -4.34 -3.18 13.27
CA PHE A 42 -5.26 -3.38 14.38
C PHE A 42 -6.48 -2.45 14.28
N CYS A 43 -6.25 -1.15 14.04
CA CYS A 43 -7.33 -0.18 13.83
C CYS A 43 -8.26 -0.58 12.67
N MET A 44 -7.70 -1.05 11.56
CA MET A 44 -8.49 -1.52 10.41
C MET A 44 -9.29 -2.78 10.75
N CYS A 45 -8.71 -3.73 11.47
CA CYS A 45 -9.44 -4.91 11.94
C CYS A 45 -10.58 -4.51 12.89
N SER A 46 -10.33 -3.62 13.85
CA SER A 46 -11.37 -3.11 14.74
C SER A 46 -12.50 -2.42 13.98
N PHE A 47 -12.18 -1.60 12.96
CA PHE A 47 -13.19 -0.96 12.12
C PHE A 47 -14.05 -1.98 11.37
N ASN A 48 -13.43 -3.01 10.78
CA ASN A 48 -14.18 -4.10 10.12
C ASN A 48 -15.10 -4.82 11.10
N LEU A 49 -14.63 -5.09 12.32
CA LEU A 49 -15.45 -5.70 13.36
C LEU A 49 -16.63 -4.81 13.74
N THR A 50 -16.43 -3.50 13.87
CA THR A 50 -17.53 -2.55 14.11
C THR A 50 -18.55 -2.59 12.99
N GLN A 51 -18.13 -2.63 11.72
CA GLN A 51 -19.04 -2.74 10.58
C GLN A 51 -19.84 -4.05 10.59
N ILE A 52 -19.21 -5.17 10.98
CA ILE A 52 -19.90 -6.47 11.16
C ILE A 52 -20.95 -6.37 12.26
N LEU A 53 -20.60 -5.77 13.41
CA LEU A 53 -21.53 -5.60 14.53
C LEU A 53 -22.69 -4.68 14.14
N ASP A 54 -22.43 -3.61 13.42
CA ASP A 54 -23.47 -2.69 12.95
C ASP A 54 -24.43 -3.38 11.97
N LEU A 55 -23.88 -4.19 11.05
CA LEU A 55 -24.66 -5.02 10.14
C LEU A 55 -25.49 -6.08 10.88
N ALA A 56 -24.94 -6.69 11.93
CA ALA A 56 -25.59 -7.77 12.67
C ALA A 56 -26.67 -7.28 13.64
N PHE A 57 -26.47 -6.11 14.26
CA PHE A 57 -27.31 -5.64 15.37
C PHE A 57 -28.14 -4.39 15.07
N ASN A 58 -27.74 -3.55 14.12
CA ASN A 58 -28.35 -2.23 13.90
C ASN A 58 -29.03 -2.07 12.54
N VAL A 59 -28.99 -3.07 11.66
CA VAL A 59 -29.59 -2.95 10.34
C VAL A 59 -31.11 -2.91 10.44
N LYS A 60 -31.72 -1.78 10.06
CA LYS A 60 -33.17 -1.60 10.10
C LYS A 60 -33.80 -1.70 8.73
N ASN A 61 -33.06 -1.31 7.69
CA ASN A 61 -33.54 -1.27 6.31
C ASN A 61 -32.51 -1.82 5.32
N VAL A 62 -32.97 -2.22 4.13
CA VAL A 62 -32.14 -2.81 3.07
C VAL A 62 -31.08 -1.81 2.56
N ASP A 63 -31.39 -0.51 2.52
CA ASP A 63 -30.43 0.50 2.06
C ASP A 63 -29.23 0.63 3.01
N GLU A 64 -29.46 0.59 4.33
CA GLU A 64 -28.41 0.59 5.36
C GLU A 64 -27.57 -0.69 5.28
N PHE A 65 -28.22 -1.84 5.04
CA PHE A 65 -27.54 -3.12 4.82
C PHE A 65 -26.55 -3.02 3.66
N ILE A 66 -27.00 -2.49 2.52
CA ILE A 66 -26.17 -2.38 1.30
C ILE A 66 -25.00 -1.42 1.55
N GLY A 67 -25.25 -0.26 2.14
CA GLY A 67 -24.22 0.74 2.44
C GLY A 67 -23.11 0.19 3.34
N ASN A 68 -23.48 -0.41 4.47
CA ASN A 68 -22.52 -1.00 5.40
C ASN A 68 -21.79 -2.21 4.81
N SER A 69 -22.50 -3.09 4.09
CA SER A 69 -21.89 -4.24 3.42
C SER A 69 -20.85 -3.80 2.39
N PHE A 70 -21.15 -2.76 1.61
CA PHE A 70 -20.21 -2.23 0.62
C PHE A 70 -18.96 -1.63 1.29
N MET A 71 -19.15 -0.88 2.37
CA MET A 71 -18.04 -0.31 3.15
C MET A 71 -17.17 -1.42 3.76
N LEU A 72 -17.77 -2.44 4.36
CA LEU A 72 -17.10 -3.61 4.91
C LEU A 72 -16.26 -4.34 3.85
N LEU A 73 -16.87 -4.69 2.72
CA LEU A 73 -16.18 -5.38 1.62
C LEU A 73 -15.02 -4.53 1.07
N THR A 74 -15.22 -3.22 0.93
CA THR A 74 -14.18 -2.31 0.46
C THR A 74 -12.96 -2.34 1.38
N ILE A 75 -13.16 -2.23 2.68
CA ILE A 75 -12.06 -2.20 3.65
C ILE A 75 -11.42 -3.58 3.76
N PHE A 76 -12.19 -4.65 3.69
CA PHE A 76 -11.67 -6.01 3.62
C PHE A 76 -10.73 -6.20 2.41
N ILE A 77 -11.12 -5.74 1.23
CA ILE A 77 -10.27 -5.78 0.03
C ILE A 77 -8.99 -4.97 0.23
N VAL A 78 -9.08 -3.79 0.84
CA VAL A 78 -7.90 -2.97 1.17
C VAL A 78 -6.96 -3.73 2.11
N CYS A 79 -7.47 -4.35 3.18
CA CYS A 79 -6.71 -5.23 4.07
C CYS A 79 -5.98 -6.35 3.31
N CYS A 80 -6.68 -7.07 2.43
CA CYS A 80 -6.08 -8.12 1.61
C CYS A 80 -4.99 -7.57 0.67
N LYS A 81 -5.22 -6.42 0.02
CA LYS A 81 -4.21 -5.78 -0.84
C LYS A 81 -2.96 -5.41 -0.08
N MET A 82 -3.11 -4.88 1.14
CA MET A 82 -1.97 -4.52 1.98
C MET A 82 -1.20 -5.74 2.46
N ALA A 83 -1.90 -6.79 2.90
CA ALA A 83 -1.27 -8.06 3.26
C ALA A 83 -0.48 -8.66 2.09
N ASN A 84 -1.07 -8.66 0.89
CA ASN A 84 -0.42 -9.12 -0.33
C ASN A 84 0.81 -8.26 -0.70
N ALA A 85 0.72 -6.93 -0.56
CA ALA A 85 1.85 -6.04 -0.81
C ALA A 85 3.00 -6.29 0.17
N LEU A 86 2.69 -6.55 1.45
CA LEU A 86 3.68 -6.85 2.48
C LEU A 86 4.36 -8.21 2.24
N GLN A 87 3.58 -9.25 1.92
CA GLN A 87 4.10 -10.59 1.60
C GLN A 87 4.97 -10.57 0.33
N ASN A 88 4.51 -9.88 -0.71
CA ASN A 88 5.20 -9.79 -1.99
C ASN A 88 6.26 -8.69 -2.04
N ARG A 89 6.57 -7.99 -0.93
CA ARG A 89 7.52 -6.87 -0.88
C ARG A 89 8.85 -7.20 -1.53
N ARG A 90 9.41 -8.39 -1.27
CA ARG A 90 10.69 -8.84 -1.87
C ARG A 90 10.61 -8.96 -3.39
N ASN A 91 9.48 -9.45 -3.91
CA ASN A 91 9.24 -9.58 -5.34
C ASN A 91 9.04 -8.21 -5.99
N ILE A 92 8.28 -7.32 -5.34
CA ILE A 92 8.10 -5.93 -5.80
C ILE A 92 9.43 -5.18 -5.85
N LEU A 93 10.27 -5.31 -4.81
CA LEU A 93 11.62 -4.72 -4.82
C LEU A 93 12.52 -5.31 -5.90
N ARG A 94 12.42 -6.63 -6.18
CA ARG A 94 13.15 -7.26 -7.27
C ARG A 94 12.69 -6.72 -8.63
N LEU A 95 11.38 -6.61 -8.86
CA LEU A 95 10.82 -6.02 -10.06
C LEU A 95 11.26 -4.56 -10.23
N LEU A 96 11.24 -3.77 -9.15
CA LEU A 96 11.69 -2.39 -9.17
C LEU A 96 13.18 -2.29 -9.56
N ARG A 97 14.04 -3.19 -9.05
CA ARG A 97 15.45 -3.25 -9.45
C ARG A 97 15.62 -3.63 -10.91
N ILE A 98 14.84 -4.59 -11.42
CA ILE A 98 14.87 -4.98 -12.84
C ILE A 98 14.47 -3.78 -13.72
N LEU A 99 13.45 -3.01 -13.32
CA LEU A 99 13.06 -1.80 -14.03
C LEU A 99 14.12 -0.68 -13.96
N GLN A 100 15.06 -0.76 -13.02
CA GLN A 100 16.17 0.19 -12.85
C GLN A 100 17.48 -0.31 -13.47
N GLN A 101 17.52 -1.52 -14.02
CA GLN A 101 18.71 -2.17 -14.55
C GLN A 101 18.48 -2.60 -16.00
N ARG A 102 19.57 -2.88 -16.73
CA ARG A 102 19.50 -3.43 -18.10
C ARG A 102 18.56 -4.66 -18.15
N PRO A 103 17.65 -4.78 -19.13
CA PRO A 103 17.52 -3.98 -20.36
C PRO A 103 16.58 -2.76 -20.25
N CYS A 104 15.96 -2.50 -19.10
CA CYS A 104 14.97 -1.42 -18.93
C CYS A 104 15.58 -0.06 -18.56
N GLU A 105 16.90 0.04 -18.58
CA GLU A 105 17.62 1.26 -18.30
C GLU A 105 17.61 2.17 -19.53
N LEU A 106 17.18 3.42 -19.34
CA LEU A 106 17.16 4.47 -20.37
C LEU A 106 18.58 4.63 -20.93
N LEU A 107 18.75 4.25 -22.18
CA LEU A 107 20.04 4.18 -22.84
C LEU A 107 20.22 5.26 -23.89
N ASP A 108 19.13 5.58 -24.57
CA ASP A 108 19.14 6.49 -25.70
C ASP A 108 18.44 7.82 -25.40
N GLN A 109 18.87 8.87 -26.10
CA GLN A 109 18.25 10.19 -26.00
C GLN A 109 16.76 10.14 -26.41
N GLU A 110 16.41 9.32 -27.40
CA GLU A 110 15.02 9.15 -27.86
C GLU A 110 14.14 8.52 -26.77
N GLU A 111 14.62 7.50 -26.08
CA GLU A 111 13.92 6.89 -24.94
C GLU A 111 13.73 7.90 -23.79
N LEU A 112 14.72 8.75 -23.56
CA LEU A 112 14.69 9.77 -22.52
C LEU A 112 13.66 10.88 -22.82
N GLU A 113 13.47 11.22 -24.10
CA GLU A 113 12.41 12.13 -24.55
C GLU A 113 11.02 11.51 -24.42
N ILE A 114 10.87 10.24 -24.78
CA ILE A 114 9.62 9.48 -24.59
C ILE A 114 9.26 9.42 -23.10
N GLN A 115 10.22 9.06 -22.24
CA GLN A 115 10.03 9.02 -20.79
C GLN A 115 9.56 10.39 -20.26
N LYS A 116 10.23 11.49 -20.65
CA LYS A 116 9.84 12.86 -20.23
C LYS A 116 8.48 13.30 -20.73
N ARG A 117 8.00 12.74 -21.84
CA ARG A 117 6.66 13.02 -22.39
C ARG A 117 5.58 12.33 -21.55
N PHE A 118 5.83 11.11 -21.10
CA PHE A 118 4.86 10.31 -20.33
C PHE A 118 4.96 10.46 -18.81
N ASP A 119 6.12 10.80 -18.24
CA ASP A 119 6.28 11.07 -16.79
C ASP A 119 5.74 12.47 -16.36
N ARG A 120 5.28 13.30 -17.31
CA ARG A 120 4.66 14.62 -17.07
C ARG A 120 3.14 14.56 -16.80
N GLY A 121 2.56 13.35 -16.77
CA GLY A 121 1.14 13.11 -16.44
C GLY A 121 0.85 13.21 -14.95
#